data_AF-A0A830BAK5-F1
#
_entry.id   AF-A0A830BAK5-F1
#
_cell.length_a   1.000
_cell.length_b   1.000
_cell.length_c   1.000
_cell.angle_alpha   90.00
_cell.angle_beta   90.00
_cell.angle_gamma   90.00
#
_symmetry.space_group_name_H-M   'P 1'
#
loop_
_entity.id
_entity.type
_entity.pdbx_description
1 polymer ?
#
loop_
_entity_poly.entity_id
_entity_poly.type
_entity_poly.pdbx_seq_one_letter_code
_entity_poly.pdbx_strand_id
1 'polypeptide(L)'
;MASIYKLSTSAFAHSATSSRPSSRSSPQPIYCFDLLKRTSGFDNPLLSSKLSVRSNHPINASFLVRCSKSDGNGSSVKKTTLHDLYEKEGQSPWYDNLCRPVTDLIPLIESGVRGVTSNPAKAISTSSAYNDQFRKDIESAYWELVVKDIQDACKLFEPIYDQTDGGDGYVSVEVSPRLADDTENTIEAAKWLHQWVNRRNVYIKIPATAACIPSIKEVIALGISVNVTVS
;
A
#
# COMPACT_ATOMS: atom_id res chain seq x y z
N MET A 1 -26.99 28.19 28.28
CA MET A 1 -26.68 29.52 27.70
C MET A 1 -26.54 29.35 26.20
N ALA A 2 -27.53 29.87 25.47
CA ALA A 2 -27.53 29.90 24.01
C ALA A 2 -26.76 31.14 23.52
N SER A 3 -26.15 31.05 22.34
CA SER A 3 -26.08 32.21 21.45
C SER A 3 -26.04 31.74 20.00
N ILE A 4 -27.10 32.13 19.30
CA ILE A 4 -27.35 32.04 17.87
C ILE A 4 -26.90 33.38 17.28
N TYR A 5 -26.25 33.37 16.11
CA TYR A 5 -26.37 34.51 15.19
C TYR A 5 -26.74 34.03 13.79
N LYS A 6 -27.89 34.54 13.33
CA LYS A 6 -28.49 34.35 12.01
C LYS A 6 -28.02 35.47 11.08
N LEU A 7 -27.68 35.05 9.85
CA LEU A 7 -28.07 35.57 8.53
C LEU A 7 -27.80 37.03 8.15
N SER A 8 -27.16 37.20 6.99
CA SER A 8 -27.74 38.00 5.92
C SER A 8 -27.63 37.27 4.57
N THR A 9 -28.70 37.36 3.79
CA THR A 9 -28.89 36.81 2.45
C THR A 9 -28.95 37.98 1.49
N SER A 10 -28.38 37.86 0.29
CA SER A 10 -28.92 38.54 -0.89
C SER A 10 -28.78 37.65 -2.12
N ALA A 11 -29.72 37.82 -3.03
CA ALA A 11 -30.16 36.84 -4.01
C ALA A 11 -29.96 37.37 -5.45
N PHE A 12 -29.80 36.42 -6.37
CA PHE A 12 -30.16 36.42 -7.80
C PHE A 12 -29.52 37.44 -8.78
N ALA A 13 -28.91 36.89 -9.84
CA ALA A 13 -29.38 37.08 -11.22
C ALA A 13 -28.71 36.07 -12.19
N HIS A 14 -29.51 35.50 -13.09
CA HIS A 14 -29.09 34.69 -14.22
C HIS A 14 -28.50 35.55 -15.34
N SER A 15 -27.56 34.99 -16.11
CA SER A 15 -27.54 35.20 -17.56
C SER A 15 -26.93 33.98 -18.25
N ALA A 16 -27.73 33.39 -19.14
CA ALA A 16 -27.31 32.36 -20.06
C ALA A 16 -26.81 33.03 -21.34
N THR A 17 -25.65 32.61 -21.84
CA THR A 17 -25.30 32.79 -23.25
C THR A 17 -24.50 31.59 -23.73
N SER A 18 -25.01 31.01 -24.79
CA SER A 18 -24.47 29.90 -25.56
C SER A 18 -23.24 30.31 -26.37
N SER A 19 -22.19 29.48 -26.37
CA SER A 19 -21.36 29.29 -27.56
C SER A 19 -20.52 28.00 -27.46
N ARG A 20 -20.79 27.07 -28.38
CA ARG A 20 -19.93 25.98 -28.87
C ARG A 20 -20.27 25.86 -30.37
N PRO A 21 -19.45 25.22 -31.22
CA PRO A 21 -18.12 24.63 -30.97
C PRO A 21 -17.08 24.98 -32.08
N SER A 22 -15.80 24.72 -31.81
CA SER A 22 -14.87 24.35 -32.88
C SER A 22 -13.67 23.58 -32.32
N SER A 23 -13.72 22.27 -32.55
CA SER A 23 -12.63 21.36 -32.90
C SER A 23 -11.18 21.85 -32.78
N ARG A 24 -10.41 21.19 -31.92
CA ARG A 24 -9.11 20.59 -32.27
C ARG A 24 -8.78 19.50 -31.26
N SER A 25 -9.02 18.26 -31.69
CA SER A 25 -8.51 17.04 -31.08
C SER A 25 -7.01 16.93 -31.37
N SER A 26 -6.19 16.98 -30.33
CA SER A 26 -4.80 16.52 -30.37
C SER A 26 -4.64 15.44 -29.29
N PRO A 27 -4.40 14.18 -29.66
CA PRO A 27 -4.24 13.10 -28.69
C PRO A 27 -2.92 13.26 -27.93
N GLN A 28 -2.99 13.30 -26.60
CA GLN A 28 -1.84 13.16 -25.72
C GLN A 28 -1.39 11.69 -25.75
N PRO A 29 -0.08 11.40 -25.76
CA PRO A 29 0.41 10.05 -25.99
C PRO A 29 0.17 9.15 -24.77
N ILE A 30 -0.65 8.13 -24.98
CA ILE A 30 -0.74 6.92 -24.17
C ILE A 30 0.59 6.18 -24.34
N TYR A 31 1.34 5.96 -23.25
CA TYR A 31 2.50 5.07 -23.27
C TYR A 31 2.19 3.78 -22.53
N CYS A 32 1.64 2.82 -23.30
CA CYS A 32 1.72 1.39 -23.00
C CYS A 32 3.16 0.94 -23.24
N PHE A 33 3.80 0.30 -22.25
CA PHE A 33 4.98 -0.50 -22.51
C PHE A 33 4.53 -1.86 -23.07
N ASP A 34 4.86 -2.11 -24.33
CA ASP A 34 4.54 -3.35 -25.04
C ASP A 34 5.16 -4.57 -24.37
N LEU A 35 4.30 -5.51 -23.99
CA LEU A 35 4.65 -6.83 -23.47
C LEU A 35 4.83 -7.80 -24.66
N LEU A 36 6.02 -8.39 -24.80
CA LEU A 36 6.32 -9.45 -25.75
C LEU A 36 5.43 -10.68 -25.48
N LYS A 37 4.43 -10.90 -26.35
CA LYS A 37 3.64 -12.13 -26.42
C LYS A 37 4.51 -13.29 -26.88
N ARG A 38 4.66 -14.31 -26.04
CA ARG A 38 5.10 -15.65 -26.45
C ARG A 38 3.89 -16.57 -26.51
N THR A 39 3.53 -16.96 -27.73
CA THR A 39 2.43 -17.89 -28.03
C THR A 39 2.88 -19.33 -27.81
N SER A 40 2.09 -20.12 -27.09
CA SER A 40 2.01 -21.58 -27.29
C SER A 40 0.57 -21.99 -27.02
N GLY A 41 -0.16 -22.26 -28.11
CA GLY A 41 -1.51 -22.81 -28.06
C GLY A 41 -1.48 -24.31 -27.80
N PHE A 42 -2.53 -24.78 -27.13
CA PHE A 42 -3.07 -26.13 -27.30
C PHE A 42 -4.55 -26.09 -26.93
N ASP A 43 -5.40 -26.20 -27.94
CA ASP A 43 -6.82 -26.48 -27.81
C ASP A 43 -7.03 -28.00 -27.67
N ASN A 44 -7.94 -28.42 -26.77
CA ASN A 44 -8.95 -29.43 -27.10
C ASN A 44 -10.06 -29.47 -26.03
N PRO A 45 -11.33 -29.69 -26.40
CA PRO A 45 -12.47 -29.47 -25.51
C PRO A 45 -13.22 -30.75 -25.08
N LEU A 46 -14.08 -30.56 -24.08
CA LEU A 46 -15.22 -31.37 -23.62
C LEU A 46 -14.97 -32.69 -22.87
N LEU A 47 -15.46 -32.77 -21.63
CA LEU A 47 -16.58 -33.68 -21.32
C LEU A 47 -17.32 -33.25 -20.04
N SER A 48 -18.65 -33.20 -20.15
CA SER A 48 -19.62 -33.01 -19.09
C SER A 48 -19.83 -34.32 -18.32
N SER A 49 -19.93 -34.25 -17.00
CA SER A 49 -20.60 -35.28 -16.17
C SER A 49 -21.12 -34.64 -14.87
N LYS A 50 -22.42 -34.74 -14.64
CA LYS A 50 -23.12 -34.33 -13.41
C LYS A 50 -23.24 -35.51 -12.43
N LEU A 51 -23.42 -35.14 -11.14
CA LEU A 51 -23.93 -35.91 -9.98
C LEU A 51 -22.91 -36.88 -9.34
N SER A 52 -22.82 -37.06 -8.02
CA SER A 52 -23.79 -36.90 -6.91
C SER A 52 -23.06 -36.70 -5.56
N VAL A 53 -23.84 -36.34 -4.54
CA VAL A 53 -23.49 -35.95 -3.16
C VAL A 53 -23.31 -37.16 -2.21
N ARG A 54 -22.47 -36.93 -1.18
CA ARG A 54 -22.36 -37.52 0.18
C ARG A 54 -21.48 -38.77 0.39
N SER A 55 -20.44 -38.57 1.21
CA SER A 55 -20.12 -39.46 2.33
C SER A 55 -19.38 -38.69 3.44
N ASN A 56 -19.85 -38.86 4.67
CA ASN A 56 -19.27 -38.30 5.89
C ASN A 56 -18.01 -39.08 6.29
N HIS A 57 -16.87 -38.40 6.42
CA HIS A 57 -15.75 -38.92 7.21
C HIS A 57 -15.34 -37.91 8.28
N PRO A 58 -15.26 -38.31 9.55
CA PRO A 58 -14.68 -37.46 10.58
C PRO A 58 -13.17 -37.37 10.34
N ILE A 59 -12.69 -36.18 10.01
CA ILE A 59 -11.25 -35.90 9.96
C ILE A 59 -10.76 -35.88 11.40
N ASN A 60 -10.19 -37.01 11.84
CA ASN A 60 -9.47 -37.11 13.09
C ASN A 60 -8.09 -36.46 12.86
N ALA A 61 -8.05 -35.13 12.88
CA ALA A 61 -6.80 -34.38 12.79
C ALA A 61 -6.09 -34.50 14.15
N SER A 62 -5.13 -35.42 14.24
CA SER A 62 -4.17 -35.42 15.34
C SER A 62 -3.36 -34.13 15.28
N PHE A 63 -3.62 -33.20 16.20
CA PHE A 63 -2.76 -32.04 16.42
C PHE A 63 -1.37 -32.52 16.84
N LEU A 64 -0.44 -32.59 15.88
CA LEU A 64 0.98 -32.70 16.17
C LEU A 64 1.47 -31.33 16.64
N VAL A 65 1.42 -31.10 17.95
CA VAL A 65 2.13 -29.98 18.58
C VAL A 65 3.62 -30.27 18.47
N ARG A 66 4.28 -29.63 17.51
CA ARG A 66 5.73 -29.64 17.41
C ARG A 66 6.26 -28.59 18.39
N CYS A 67 6.58 -29.00 19.61
CA CYS A 67 7.34 -28.17 20.53
C CYS A 67 8.69 -27.85 19.89
N SER A 68 8.93 -26.58 19.54
CA SER A 68 10.26 -26.12 19.16
C SER A 68 11.16 -26.24 20.39
N LYS A 69 12.23 -27.02 20.27
CA LYS A 69 13.31 -27.02 21.26
C LYS A 69 13.86 -25.59 21.35
N SER A 70 13.83 -25.03 22.55
CA SER A 70 14.54 -23.81 22.89
C SER A 70 16.02 -24.13 22.92
N ASP A 71 16.71 -23.94 21.79
CA ASP A 71 18.17 -23.96 21.79
C ASP A 71 18.64 -22.72 22.56
N GLY A 72 19.21 -22.97 23.73
CA GLY A 72 19.70 -21.96 24.63
C GLY A 72 20.94 -21.28 24.08
N ASN A 73 20.84 -19.97 23.89
CA ASN A 73 21.83 -19.02 24.37
C ASN A 73 21.06 -17.75 24.77
N GLY A 74 20.49 -17.78 25.98
CA GLY A 74 19.57 -16.75 26.48
C GLY A 74 20.28 -15.43 26.78
N SER A 75 20.67 -14.68 25.75
CA SER A 75 20.66 -13.23 25.87
C SER A 75 19.20 -12.84 26.08
N SER A 76 18.82 -12.57 27.33
CA SER A 76 17.51 -12.03 27.65
C SER A 76 17.35 -10.77 26.81
N VAL A 77 16.57 -10.84 25.73
CA VAL A 77 16.20 -9.65 24.96
C VAL A 77 15.58 -8.72 25.99
N LYS A 78 16.21 -7.56 26.19
CA LYS A 78 15.82 -6.65 27.24
C LYS A 78 14.43 -6.13 26.90
N LYS A 79 13.41 -6.74 27.51
CA LYS A 79 12.02 -6.40 27.26
C LYS A 79 11.82 -4.90 27.51
N THR A 80 11.23 -4.24 26.53
CA THR A 80 10.95 -2.79 26.55
C THR A 80 9.47 -2.55 26.79
N THR A 81 9.09 -1.29 26.95
CA THR A 81 7.69 -0.86 26.99
C THR A 81 6.91 -1.17 25.71
N LEU A 82 7.57 -1.19 24.54
CA LEU A 82 6.92 -1.53 23.26
C LEU A 82 6.52 -3.01 23.19
N HIS A 83 7.32 -3.90 23.77
CA HIS A 83 6.97 -5.31 23.90
C HIS A 83 5.74 -5.49 24.79
N ASP A 84 5.70 -4.79 25.93
CA ASP A 84 4.55 -4.81 26.83
C ASP A 84 3.28 -4.26 26.16
N LEU A 85 3.39 -3.22 25.34
CA LEU A 85 2.26 -2.66 24.59
C LEU A 85 1.60 -3.71 23.67
N TYR A 86 2.41 -4.52 22.99
CA TYR A 86 1.89 -5.59 22.15
C TYR A 86 1.38 -6.78 22.97
N GLU A 87 2.19 -7.31 23.88
CA GLU A 87 1.88 -8.58 24.58
C GLU A 87 0.76 -8.44 25.62
N LYS A 88 0.67 -7.28 26.29
CA LYS A 88 -0.33 -7.06 27.36
C LYS A 88 -1.57 -6.36 26.84
N GLU A 89 -1.41 -5.40 25.94
CA GLU A 89 -2.51 -4.56 25.46
C GLU A 89 -2.98 -4.92 24.04
N GLY A 90 -2.26 -5.80 23.33
CA GLY A 90 -2.61 -6.19 21.96
C GLY A 90 -2.41 -5.08 20.92
N GLN A 91 -1.65 -4.03 21.24
CA GLN A 91 -1.42 -2.90 20.35
C GLN A 91 -0.02 -2.98 19.70
N SER A 92 0.02 -2.98 18.36
CA SER A 92 1.27 -3.03 17.60
C SER A 92 1.92 -1.65 17.44
N PRO A 93 3.12 -1.41 18.00
CA PRO A 93 3.83 -0.15 17.82
C PRO A 93 4.51 -0.07 16.45
N TRP A 94 4.27 1.02 15.73
CA TRP A 94 4.86 1.29 14.42
C TRP A 94 5.74 2.53 14.47
N TYR A 95 6.80 2.54 13.66
CA TYR A 95 7.67 3.69 13.52
C TYR A 95 7.24 4.56 12.33
N ASP A 96 6.98 5.85 12.56
CA ASP A 96 6.47 6.76 11.52
C ASP A 96 7.56 7.57 10.82
N ASN A 97 8.59 6.87 10.36
CA ASN A 97 9.61 7.44 9.48
C ASN A 97 10.41 6.32 8.82
N LEU A 98 10.64 6.37 7.52
CA LEU A 98 11.65 5.54 6.86
C LEU A 98 12.76 6.43 6.35
N CYS A 99 13.92 6.33 6.99
CA CYS A 99 15.12 7.06 6.62
C CYS A 99 16.27 6.11 6.28
N ARG A 100 17.26 6.65 5.57
CA ARG A 100 18.52 5.96 5.32
C ARG A 100 19.51 6.21 6.48
N PRO A 101 20.33 5.21 6.83
CA PRO A 101 20.31 3.85 6.30
C PRO A 101 19.14 3.02 6.88
N VAL A 102 18.55 2.15 6.06
CA VAL A 102 17.41 1.28 6.46
C VAL A 102 17.76 0.39 7.66
N THR A 103 19.05 0.09 7.86
CA THR A 103 19.57 -0.66 9.02
C THR A 103 19.30 0.00 10.36
N ASP A 104 19.01 1.31 10.41
CA ASP A 104 18.64 2.01 11.65
C ASP A 104 17.31 1.51 12.22
N LEU A 105 16.53 0.75 11.45
CA LEU A 105 15.32 0.06 11.93
C LEU A 105 15.65 -1.16 12.80
N ILE A 106 16.83 -1.76 12.69
CA ILE A 106 17.20 -2.97 13.45
C ILE A 106 17.05 -2.77 14.96
N PRO A 107 17.69 -1.75 15.59
CA PRO A 107 17.53 -1.54 17.04
C PRO A 107 16.09 -1.20 17.43
N LEU A 108 15.29 -0.61 16.54
CA LEU A 108 13.87 -0.33 16.79
C LEU A 108 13.03 -1.62 16.79
N ILE A 109 13.29 -2.50 15.82
CA ILE A 109 12.67 -3.84 15.73
C ILE A 109 13.03 -4.66 16.97
N GLU A 110 14.32 -4.70 17.35
CA GLU A 110 14.79 -5.37 18.57
C GLU A 110 14.19 -4.77 19.84
N SER A 111 13.84 -3.48 19.80
CA SER A 111 13.15 -2.79 20.89
C SER A 111 11.63 -3.00 20.86
N GLY A 112 11.07 -3.73 19.89
CA GLY A 112 9.67 -4.11 19.84
C GLY A 112 8.81 -3.40 18.79
N VAL A 113 9.38 -2.60 17.88
CA VAL A 113 8.66 -2.04 16.72
C VAL A 113 8.24 -3.15 15.76
N ARG A 114 7.01 -3.08 15.25
CA ARG A 114 6.37 -4.17 14.48
C ARG A 114 5.98 -3.79 13.06
N GLY A 115 6.17 -2.53 12.67
CA GLY A 115 5.97 -2.03 11.31
C GLY A 115 6.53 -0.63 11.13
N VAL A 116 6.56 -0.14 9.89
CA VAL A 116 7.07 1.19 9.57
C VAL A 116 6.23 1.84 8.46
N THR A 117 6.06 3.16 8.52
CA THR A 117 5.48 3.97 7.46
C THR A 117 6.54 4.84 6.79
N SER A 118 6.56 4.82 5.45
CA SER A 118 7.32 5.76 4.64
C SER A 118 6.38 6.84 4.12
N ASN A 119 6.78 8.10 4.28
CA ASN A 119 6.05 9.28 3.78
C ASN A 119 6.87 9.99 2.68
N PRO A 120 7.19 9.31 1.55
CA PRO A 120 8.09 9.82 0.52
C PRO A 120 7.53 11.06 -0.20
N ALA A 121 6.20 11.15 -0.26
CA ALA A 121 5.42 12.30 -0.72
C ALA A 121 5.98 13.67 -0.27
N LYS A 122 6.40 13.80 1.00
CA LYS A 122 6.93 15.06 1.55
C LYS A 122 8.31 15.43 1.01
N ALA A 123 9.09 14.47 0.49
CA ALA A 123 10.44 14.70 -0.01
C ALA A 123 10.46 15.21 -1.46
N ILE A 124 9.45 14.87 -2.28
CA ILE A 124 9.39 15.29 -3.70
C ILE A 124 8.88 16.75 -3.86
N SER A 125 8.05 17.24 -2.93
CA SER A 125 7.42 18.57 -3.05
C SER A 125 8.35 19.77 -2.95
N THR A 126 9.64 19.59 -2.62
CA THR A 126 10.58 20.69 -2.30
C THR A 126 11.62 21.01 -3.38
N SER A 127 11.68 20.30 -4.52
CA SER A 127 12.70 20.53 -5.56
C SER A 127 12.15 21.19 -6.83
N SER A 128 12.21 22.53 -6.93
CA SER A 128 11.57 23.31 -8.02
C SER A 128 12.53 23.94 -9.04
N ALA A 129 13.69 23.35 -9.34
CA ALA A 129 14.77 24.07 -10.05
C ALA A 129 15.43 23.35 -11.25
N TYR A 130 14.72 22.61 -12.12
CA TYR A 130 15.34 22.00 -13.32
C TYR A 130 14.38 21.87 -14.53
N ASN A 131 14.94 21.75 -15.73
CA ASN A 131 14.21 21.54 -17.00
C ASN A 131 13.54 20.15 -17.04
N ASP A 132 12.48 19.97 -17.82
CA ASP A 132 11.54 18.83 -17.73
C ASP A 132 12.16 17.45 -18.00
N GLN A 133 13.18 17.36 -18.86
CA GLN A 133 13.91 16.09 -19.07
C GLN A 133 14.72 15.70 -17.83
N PHE A 134 15.45 16.65 -17.24
CA PHE A 134 16.20 16.43 -16.01
C PHE A 134 15.27 16.14 -14.82
N ARG A 135 14.07 16.72 -14.80
CA ARG A 135 13.05 16.41 -13.78
C ARG A 135 12.59 14.95 -13.86
N LYS A 136 12.38 14.42 -15.06
CA LYS A 136 11.99 13.00 -15.26
C LYS A 136 13.08 12.03 -14.81
N ASP A 137 14.34 12.34 -15.10
CA ASP A 137 15.48 11.51 -14.70
C ASP A 137 15.66 11.53 -13.17
N ILE A 138 15.51 12.70 -12.55
CA ILE A 138 15.57 12.85 -11.08
C ILE A 138 14.40 12.13 -10.40
N GLU A 139 13.18 12.24 -10.93
CA GLU A 139 12.00 11.57 -10.37
C GLU A 139 12.13 10.04 -10.47
N SER A 140 12.62 9.53 -11.61
CA SER A 140 12.83 8.10 -11.80
C SER A 140 13.90 7.56 -10.83
N ALA A 141 15.05 8.24 -10.73
CA ALA A 141 16.10 7.87 -9.79
C ALA A 141 15.62 7.95 -8.33
N TYR A 142 14.79 8.94 -8.01
CA TYR A 142 14.16 9.04 -6.69
C TYR A 142 13.27 7.83 -6.39
N TRP A 143 12.38 7.45 -7.31
CA TRP A 143 11.49 6.31 -7.11
C TRP A 143 12.25 4.98 -7.02
N GLU A 144 13.32 4.81 -7.78
CA GLU A 144 14.21 3.65 -7.64
C GLU A 144 14.80 3.55 -6.22
N LEU A 145 15.24 4.68 -5.65
CA LEU A 145 15.76 4.73 -4.28
C LEU A 145 14.67 4.42 -3.25
N VAL A 146 13.47 5.00 -3.40
CA VAL A 146 12.33 4.73 -2.50
C VAL A 146 11.95 3.25 -2.55
N VAL A 147 11.76 2.69 -3.73
CA VAL A 147 11.39 1.27 -3.89
C VAL A 147 12.46 0.37 -3.28
N LYS A 148 13.75 0.70 -3.46
CA LYS A 148 14.83 -0.07 -2.82
C LYS A 148 14.77 -0.01 -1.30
N ASP A 149 14.54 1.17 -0.72
CA ASP A 149 14.43 1.33 0.73
C ASP A 149 13.23 0.57 1.30
N ILE A 150 12.10 0.61 0.60
CA ILE A 150 10.91 -0.16 0.97
C ILE A 150 11.17 -1.67 0.90
N GLN A 151 11.84 -2.15 -0.16
CA GLN A 151 12.19 -3.56 -0.30
C GLN A 151 13.13 -4.04 0.81
N ASP A 152 14.11 -3.21 1.18
CA ASP A 152 15.06 -3.52 2.25
C ASP A 152 14.37 -3.51 3.62
N ALA A 153 13.49 -2.53 3.88
CA ALA A 153 12.68 -2.48 5.09
C ALA A 153 11.75 -3.70 5.17
N CYS A 154 11.08 -4.06 4.07
CA CYS A 154 10.21 -5.25 4.01
C CYS A 154 10.98 -6.51 4.42
N LYS A 155 12.23 -6.64 3.97
CA LYS A 155 13.09 -7.76 4.33
C LYS A 155 13.42 -7.80 5.82
N LEU A 156 13.62 -6.64 6.47
CA LEU A 156 13.87 -6.59 7.91
C LEU A 156 12.64 -6.99 8.73
N PHE A 157 11.43 -6.68 8.24
CA PHE A 157 10.17 -6.98 8.93
C PHE A 157 9.55 -8.35 8.57
N GLU A 158 10.05 -9.04 7.54
CA GLU A 158 9.55 -10.36 7.10
C GLU A 158 9.48 -11.41 8.21
N PRO A 159 10.44 -11.53 9.15
CA PRO A 159 10.32 -12.44 10.27
C PRO A 159 9.10 -12.18 11.16
N ILE A 160 8.73 -10.92 11.40
CA ILE A 160 7.54 -10.56 12.19
C ILE A 160 6.28 -10.91 11.39
N TYR A 161 6.26 -10.62 10.10
CA TYR A 161 5.15 -10.95 9.21
C TYR A 161 4.86 -12.46 9.21
N ASP A 162 5.90 -13.29 9.04
CA ASP A 162 5.75 -14.75 9.02
C ASP A 162 5.36 -15.30 10.42
N GLN A 163 5.91 -14.78 11.51
CA GLN A 163 5.58 -15.21 12.87
C GLN A 163 4.15 -14.87 13.29
N THR A 164 3.56 -13.83 12.70
CA THR A 164 2.22 -13.35 13.01
C THR A 164 1.15 -13.75 11.99
N ASP A 165 1.51 -14.59 11.01
CA ASP A 165 0.61 -14.96 9.91
C ASP A 165 0.01 -13.72 9.22
N GLY A 166 0.84 -12.69 9.00
CA GLY A 166 0.42 -11.43 8.41
C GLY A 166 -0.37 -10.50 9.34
N GLY A 167 -0.31 -10.68 10.66
CA GLY A 167 -0.86 -9.73 11.63
C GLY A 167 -0.03 -8.44 11.78
N ASP A 168 1.29 -8.53 11.59
CA ASP A 168 2.25 -7.44 11.71
C ASP A 168 3.37 -7.55 10.65
N GLY A 169 4.45 -6.78 10.80
CA GLY A 169 5.64 -6.88 9.95
C GLY A 169 5.48 -6.15 8.63
N TYR A 170 4.60 -5.15 8.56
CA TYR A 170 4.34 -4.41 7.33
C TYR A 170 5.20 -3.15 7.18
N VAL A 171 5.43 -2.79 5.92
CA VAL A 171 6.07 -1.55 5.49
C VAL A 171 5.14 -0.80 4.56
N SER A 172 4.81 0.44 4.90
CA SER A 172 3.89 1.24 4.08
C SER A 172 4.62 2.21 3.16
N VAL A 173 4.17 2.31 1.91
CA VAL A 173 4.63 3.30 0.92
C VAL A 173 3.43 3.99 0.28
N GLU A 174 3.49 5.31 0.15
CA GLU A 174 2.37 6.10 -0.36
C GLU A 174 2.41 6.31 -1.87
N VAL A 175 1.23 6.29 -2.49
CA VAL A 175 1.06 6.80 -3.86
C VAL A 175 1.37 8.30 -3.92
N SER A 176 1.50 8.87 -5.12
CA SER A 176 1.73 10.31 -5.25
C SER A 176 0.55 11.11 -4.67
N PRO A 177 0.77 12.13 -3.80
CA PRO A 177 -0.30 12.97 -3.25
C PRO A 177 -1.10 13.71 -4.33
N ARG A 178 -0.51 13.91 -5.51
CA ARG A 178 -1.19 14.55 -6.65
C ARG A 178 -2.38 13.74 -7.16
N LEU A 179 -2.50 12.48 -6.76
CA LEU A 179 -3.59 11.57 -7.12
C LEU A 179 -4.73 11.58 -6.10
N ALA A 180 -4.66 12.39 -5.04
CA ALA A 180 -5.66 12.41 -3.97
C ALA A 180 -7.09 12.71 -4.45
N ASP A 181 -7.27 13.31 -5.62
CA ASP A 181 -8.59 13.57 -6.23
C ASP A 181 -8.84 12.76 -7.51
N ASP A 182 -8.03 11.73 -7.76
CA ASP A 182 -8.07 10.93 -9.00
C ASP A 182 -8.19 9.43 -8.70
N THR A 183 -9.41 8.90 -8.87
CA THR A 183 -9.73 7.52 -8.52
C THR A 183 -8.97 6.50 -9.37
N GLU A 184 -9.00 6.69 -10.70
CA GLU A 184 -8.48 5.73 -11.67
C GLU A 184 -6.96 5.70 -11.63
N ASN A 185 -6.33 6.88 -11.63
CA ASN A 185 -4.87 6.95 -11.57
C ASN A 185 -4.33 6.50 -10.19
N THR A 186 -5.09 6.66 -9.11
CA THR A 186 -4.74 6.07 -7.80
C THR A 186 -4.71 4.54 -7.87
N ILE A 187 -5.70 3.92 -8.52
CA ILE A 187 -5.76 2.45 -8.66
C ILE A 187 -4.54 1.95 -9.45
N GLU A 188 -4.24 2.58 -10.58
CA GLU A 188 -3.11 2.18 -11.42
C GLU A 188 -1.76 2.41 -10.73
N ALA A 189 -1.60 3.54 -10.03
CA ALA A 189 -0.41 3.81 -9.23
C ALA A 189 -0.23 2.77 -8.10
N ALA A 190 -1.30 2.38 -7.43
CA ALA A 190 -1.26 1.37 -6.38
C ALA A 190 -0.86 -0.01 -6.92
N LYS A 191 -1.44 -0.44 -8.04
CA LYS A 191 -1.07 -1.70 -8.73
C LYS A 191 0.40 -1.70 -9.13
N TRP A 192 0.83 -0.62 -9.78
CA TRP A 192 2.20 -0.48 -10.24
C TRP A 192 3.20 -0.48 -9.09
N LEU A 193 2.95 0.27 -8.02
CA LEU A 193 3.85 0.35 -6.88
C LEU A 193 3.93 -0.98 -6.13
N HIS A 194 2.79 -1.65 -5.93
CA HIS A 194 2.74 -3.00 -5.35
C HIS A 194 3.56 -3.99 -6.19
N GLN A 195 3.38 -3.98 -7.51
CA GLN A 195 4.12 -4.84 -8.43
C GLN A 195 5.63 -4.52 -8.44
N TRP A 196 6.01 -3.25 -8.38
CA TRP A 196 7.42 -2.86 -8.41
C TRP A 196 8.14 -3.19 -7.11
N VAL A 197 7.50 -2.95 -5.96
CA VAL A 197 8.04 -3.35 -4.65
C VAL A 197 8.13 -4.87 -4.55
N ASN A 198 7.10 -5.60 -4.97
CA ASN A 198 7.08 -7.07 -5.01
C ASN A 198 7.47 -7.74 -3.67
N ARG A 199 6.75 -7.38 -2.61
CA ARG A 199 6.92 -7.92 -1.24
C ARG A 199 5.56 -8.20 -0.62
N ARG A 200 5.42 -9.34 0.07
CA ARG A 200 4.14 -9.78 0.68
C ARG A 200 3.66 -8.85 1.79
N ASN A 201 4.59 -8.19 2.46
CA ASN A 201 4.37 -7.33 3.61
C ASN A 201 4.43 -5.82 3.26
N VAL A 202 4.19 -5.44 2.00
CA VAL A 202 4.02 -4.03 1.64
C VAL A 202 2.57 -3.60 1.82
N TYR A 203 2.37 -2.43 2.44
CA TYR A 203 1.12 -1.68 2.37
C TYR A 203 1.25 -0.56 1.35
N ILE A 204 0.25 -0.41 0.48
CA ILE A 204 0.11 0.80 -0.32
C ILE A 204 -0.73 1.80 0.45
N LYS A 205 -0.17 2.98 0.77
CA LYS A 205 -0.94 4.04 1.40
C LYS A 205 -1.75 4.79 0.36
N ILE A 206 -3.05 4.92 0.62
CA ILE A 206 -4.01 5.64 -0.23
C ILE A 206 -4.77 6.64 0.64
N PRO A 207 -4.85 7.92 0.24
CA PRO A 207 -5.58 8.92 1.00
C PRO A 207 -7.09 8.65 1.02
N ALA A 208 -7.74 8.97 2.13
CA ALA A 208 -9.16 8.76 2.38
C ALA A 208 -10.00 9.98 1.94
N THR A 209 -9.68 10.54 0.78
CA THR A 209 -10.53 11.56 0.16
C THR A 209 -11.80 10.92 -0.37
N ALA A 210 -12.84 11.72 -0.59
CA ALA A 210 -14.08 11.24 -1.19
C ALA A 210 -13.83 10.57 -2.57
N ALA A 211 -12.87 11.08 -3.33
CA ALA A 211 -12.50 10.55 -4.65
C ALA A 211 -11.70 9.23 -4.58
N CYS A 212 -10.88 9.02 -3.54
CA CYS A 212 -10.04 7.81 -3.43
C CYS A 212 -10.71 6.66 -2.67
N ILE A 213 -11.85 6.86 -2.00
CA ILE A 213 -12.60 5.78 -1.35
C ILE A 213 -12.90 4.60 -2.31
N PRO A 214 -13.38 4.82 -3.55
CA PRO A 214 -13.57 3.73 -4.51
C PRO A 214 -12.25 3.02 -4.86
N SER A 215 -11.13 3.75 -4.95
CA SER A 215 -9.80 3.20 -5.21
C SER A 215 -9.38 2.23 -4.10
N ILE A 216 -9.60 2.59 -2.84
CA ILE A 216 -9.27 1.73 -1.69
C ILE A 216 -10.01 0.40 -1.80
N LYS A 217 -11.32 0.45 -2.10
CA LYS A 217 -12.14 -0.76 -2.25
C LYS A 217 -11.63 -1.66 -3.39
N GLU A 218 -11.34 -1.07 -4.55
CA GLU A 218 -10.86 -1.80 -5.72
C GLU A 218 -9.49 -2.45 -5.46
N VAL A 219 -8.55 -1.70 -4.89
CA VAL A 219 -7.19 -2.19 -4.60
C VAL A 219 -7.22 -3.36 -3.60
N ILE A 220 -8.06 -3.26 -2.56
CA ILE A 220 -8.26 -4.38 -1.61
C ILE A 220 -8.89 -5.59 -2.32
N ALA A 221 -9.85 -5.38 -3.23
CA ALA A 221 -10.47 -6.48 -3.99
C ALA A 221 -9.48 -7.22 -4.90
N LEU A 222 -8.37 -6.56 -5.29
CA LEU A 222 -7.26 -7.16 -6.02
C LEU A 222 -6.27 -7.93 -5.13
N GLY A 223 -6.51 -8.00 -3.81
CA GLY A 223 -5.63 -8.66 -2.85
C GLY A 223 -4.41 -7.82 -2.47
N ILE A 224 -4.41 -6.51 -2.77
CA ILE A 224 -3.34 -5.60 -2.39
C ILE A 224 -3.67 -5.02 -1.01
N SER A 225 -2.72 -5.15 -0.09
CA SER A 225 -2.83 -4.59 1.26
C SER A 225 -2.79 -3.06 1.21
N VAL A 226 -3.79 -2.39 1.80
CA VAL A 226 -3.91 -0.92 1.82
C VAL A 226 -3.79 -0.33 3.24
N ASN A 227 -3.00 0.73 3.39
CA ASN A 227 -2.97 1.58 4.59
C ASN A 227 -3.71 2.89 4.28
N VAL A 228 -4.93 3.02 4.77
CA VAL A 228 -5.78 4.19 4.52
C VAL A 228 -5.25 5.39 5.33
N THR A 229 -4.98 6.51 4.67
CA THR A 229 -4.36 7.69 5.30
C THR A 229 -5.15 8.98 5.02
N VAL A 230 -4.78 10.11 5.62
CA VAL A 230 -5.42 11.44 5.41
C VAL A 230 -4.40 12.49 4.91
N SER A 231 -3.39 12.02 4.18
CA SER A 231 -2.21 12.78 3.77
C SER A 231 -2.50 13.80 2.67
#